data_AF-J4XBB0-F1
#
_entry.id   AF-J4XBB0-F1
#
_cell.length_a   1.000
_cell.length_b   1.000
_cell.length_c   1.000
_cell.angle_alpha   90.00
_cell.angle_beta   90.00
_cell.angle_gamma   90.00
#
_symmetry.space_group_name_H-M   'P 1'
#
loop_
_entity.id
_entity.type
_entity.pdbx_description
1 polymer ?
#
loop_
_entity_poly.entity_id
_entity_poly.type
_entity_poly.pdbx_seq_one_letter_code
_entity_poly.pdbx_strand_id
1 'polypeptide(L)'
;MKSPHAESNLREVYLLKFRKCSTTETLDKVFERIQDKLNEEGGPINEIISLNGAYDHRRAEIYMKKIYDKIPASVWSLIPDDI
;
A
#
# COMPACT_ATOMS: atom_id res chain seq x y z
N MET A 1 17.86 12.54 -18.88
CA MET A 1 17.62 12.91 -17.48
C MET A 1 16.25 12.36 -17.09
N LYS A 2 16.16 11.23 -16.39
CA LYS A 2 14.88 10.74 -15.86
C LYS A 2 14.69 11.35 -14.47
N SER A 3 13.64 12.14 -14.32
CA SER A 3 13.34 12.87 -13.08
C SER A 3 13.01 11.88 -11.94
N PRO A 4 13.54 12.05 -10.72
CA PRO A 4 13.34 11.12 -9.60
C PRO A 4 11.90 11.12 -9.02
N HIS A 5 10.93 11.77 -9.67
CA HIS A 5 9.55 11.93 -9.19
C HIS A 5 8.56 10.87 -9.73
N ALA A 6 8.99 9.97 -10.62
CA ALA A 6 8.10 8.95 -11.18
C ALA A 6 7.81 7.80 -10.19
N GLU A 7 8.77 7.44 -9.34
CA GLU A 7 8.62 6.34 -8.36
C GLU A 7 7.71 6.73 -7.19
N SER A 8 7.72 8.01 -6.80
CA SER A 8 6.86 8.53 -5.72
C SER A 8 5.37 8.48 -6.06
N ASN A 9 4.99 8.47 -7.35
CA ASN A 9 3.58 8.54 -7.76
C ASN A 9 2.85 7.19 -7.64
N LEU A 10 3.49 6.06 -7.95
CA LEU A 10 2.81 4.76 -8.02
C LEU A 10 2.25 4.32 -6.66
N ARG A 11 3.06 4.44 -5.60
CA ARG A 11 2.62 4.13 -4.24
C ARG A 11 1.43 5.01 -3.83
N GLU A 12 1.48 6.31 -4.12
CA GLU A 12 0.38 7.23 -3.80
C GLU A 12 -0.89 6.89 -4.57
N VAL A 13 -0.77 6.52 -5.84
CA VAL A 13 -1.91 6.06 -6.68
C VAL A 13 -2.56 4.82 -6.07
N TYR A 14 -1.77 3.81 -5.68
CA TYR A 14 -2.30 2.62 -5.01
C TYR A 14 -2.89 2.96 -3.63
N LEU A 15 -2.24 3.84 -2.86
CA LEU A 15 -2.73 4.27 -1.56
C LEU A 15 -4.10 4.96 -1.65
N LEU A 16 -4.29 5.85 -2.64
CA LEU A 16 -5.59 6.48 -2.90
C LEU A 16 -6.67 5.45 -3.25
N LYS A 17 -6.31 4.38 -3.95
CA LYS A 17 -7.22 3.25 -4.25
C LYS A 17 -7.56 2.48 -2.97
N PHE A 18 -6.56 2.17 -2.15
CA PHE A 18 -6.71 1.47 -0.88
C PHE A 18 -7.43 2.29 0.19
N ARG A 19 -7.36 3.63 0.15
CA ARG A 19 -8.13 4.53 1.03
C ARG A 19 -9.64 4.44 0.82
N LYS A 20 -10.09 3.91 -0.33
CA LYS A 20 -11.50 3.59 -0.56
C LYS A 20 -11.95 2.32 0.19
N CYS A 21 -11.02 1.46 0.60
CA CYS A 21 -11.32 0.29 1.42
C CYS A 21 -11.49 0.71 2.88
N SER A 22 -12.64 0.37 3.46
CA SER A 22 -12.97 0.71 4.86
C SER A 22 -12.55 -0.35 5.87
N THR A 23 -12.23 -1.56 5.42
CA THR A 23 -11.84 -2.70 6.26
C THR A 23 -10.58 -3.37 5.73
N THR A 24 -9.80 -3.99 6.63
CA THR A 24 -8.61 -4.79 6.28
C THR A 24 -8.98 -5.93 5.34
N GLU A 25 -10.10 -6.62 5.56
CA GLU A 25 -10.56 -7.70 4.67
C GLU A 25 -10.78 -7.24 3.23
N THR A 26 -11.37 -6.05 3.03
CA THR A 26 -11.56 -5.49 1.68
C THR A 26 -10.23 -5.03 1.08
N LEU A 27 -9.34 -4.50 1.93
CA LEU A 27 -7.99 -4.11 1.51
C LEU A 27 -7.21 -5.32 0.98
N ASP A 28 -7.24 -6.45 1.71
CA ASP A 28 -6.57 -7.70 1.35
C ASP A 28 -7.03 -8.21 -0.01
N LYS A 29 -8.35 -8.39 -0.18
CA LYS A 29 -8.93 -8.86 -1.44
C LYS A 29 -8.56 -7.97 -2.63
N VAL A 30 -8.48 -6.65 -2.43
CA VAL A 30 -8.09 -5.71 -3.49
C VAL A 30 -6.59 -5.78 -3.76
N PHE A 31 -5.77 -5.92 -2.73
CA PHE A 31 -4.34 -6.11 -2.85
C PHE A 31 -4.02 -7.41 -3.62
N GLU A 32 -4.57 -8.54 -3.19
CA GLU A 32 -4.40 -9.84 -3.84
C GLU A 32 -4.77 -9.77 -5.32
N ARG A 33 -5.92 -9.17 -5.65
CA ARG A 33 -6.36 -9.04 -7.04
C ARG A 33 -5.43 -8.18 -7.90
N ILE A 34 -4.83 -7.12 -7.33
CA ILE A 34 -3.88 -6.28 -8.07
C ILE A 34 -2.55 -7.02 -8.20
N GLN A 35 -2.09 -7.70 -7.15
CA GLN A 35 -0.87 -8.48 -7.16
C GLN A 35 -0.93 -9.64 -8.16
N ASP A 36 -2.04 -10.38 -8.19
CA ASP A 36 -2.29 -11.46 -9.14
C ASP A 36 -2.20 -10.95 -10.59
N LYS A 37 -2.92 -9.85 -10.88
CA LYS A 37 -2.87 -9.20 -12.19
C LYS A 37 -1.45 -8.75 -12.58
N LEU A 38 -0.69 -8.17 -11.64
CA LEU A 38 0.70 -7.79 -11.87
C LEU A 38 1.58 -9.02 -12.13
N ASN A 39 1.37 -10.12 -11.41
CA ASN A 39 2.11 -11.36 -11.64
C ASN A 39 1.78 -11.99 -13.00
N GLU A 40 0.50 -12.02 -13.38
CA GLU A 40 0.05 -12.52 -14.69
C GLU A 40 0.63 -11.69 -15.84
N GLU A 41 0.70 -10.37 -15.70
CA GLU A 41 1.25 -9.46 -16.73
C GLU A 41 2.79 -9.37 -16.69
N GLY A 42 3.47 -10.02 -15.74
CA GLY A 42 4.92 -9.92 -15.56
C GLY A 42 5.37 -8.51 -15.14
N GLY A 43 4.58 -7.88 -14.27
CA GLY A 43 4.73 -6.51 -13.81
C GLY A 43 6.12 -6.21 -13.22
N PRO A 44 6.64 -5.00 -13.43
CA PRO A 44 7.96 -4.62 -12.94
C PRO A 44 8.02 -4.62 -11.41
N ILE A 45 9.18 -5.02 -10.86
CA ILE A 45 9.46 -5.08 -9.42
C ILE A 45 9.09 -3.76 -8.71
N ASN A 46 9.27 -2.61 -9.36
CA ASN A 46 8.93 -1.31 -8.79
C ASN A 46 7.43 -1.15 -8.50
N GLU A 47 6.54 -1.72 -9.33
CA GLU A 47 5.10 -1.70 -9.07
C GLU A 47 4.75 -2.60 -7.88
N ILE A 48 5.39 -3.76 -7.77
CA ILE A 48 5.20 -4.68 -6.64
C ILE A 48 5.65 -4.01 -5.32
N ILE A 49 6.82 -3.35 -5.31
CA ILE A 49 7.31 -2.61 -4.15
C ILE A 49 6.35 -1.46 -3.79
N SER A 50 5.88 -0.72 -4.80
CA SER A 50 4.94 0.39 -4.61
C SER A 50 3.59 -0.08 -4.07
N LEU A 51 3.09 -1.22 -4.55
CA LEU A 51 1.85 -1.84 -4.11
C LEU A 51 1.94 -2.28 -2.64
N ASN A 52 3.00 -3.02 -2.29
CA ASN A 52 3.26 -3.43 -0.91
C ASN A 52 3.37 -2.22 0.04
N GLY A 53 4.19 -1.23 -0.32
CA GLY A 53 4.36 -0.04 0.50
C GLY A 53 3.09 0.82 0.66
N ALA A 54 2.14 0.72 -0.26
CA ALA A 54 0.82 1.35 -0.15
C ALA A 54 -0.15 0.52 0.72
N TYR A 55 -0.07 -0.81 0.60
CA TYR A 55 -0.85 -1.76 1.40
C TYR A 55 -0.48 -1.66 2.89
N ASP A 56 0.80 -1.69 3.23
CA ASP A 56 1.29 -1.52 4.61
C ASP A 56 0.86 -0.16 5.20
N HIS A 57 0.95 0.90 4.40
CA HIS A 57 0.49 2.23 4.82
C HIS A 57 -1.00 2.19 5.16
N ARG A 58 -1.83 1.61 4.28
CA ARG A 58 -3.26 1.55 4.53
C ARG A 58 -3.60 0.66 5.72
N ARG A 59 -2.91 -0.46 5.94
CA ARG A 59 -3.06 -1.29 7.15
C ARG A 59 -2.81 -0.48 8.41
N ALA A 60 -1.73 0.29 8.44
CA ALA A 60 -1.42 1.18 9.55
C ALA A 60 -2.53 2.21 9.81
N GLU A 61 -3.08 2.82 8.75
CA GLU A 61 -4.18 3.78 8.88
C GLU A 61 -5.45 3.15 9.44
N ILE A 62 -5.81 1.93 8.99
CA ILE A 62 -6.99 1.21 9.46
C ILE A 62 -6.82 0.79 10.92
N TYR A 63 -5.66 0.24 11.28
CA TYR A 63 -5.36 -0.18 12.65
C TYR A 63 -5.39 1.00 13.64
N MET A 64 -4.75 2.11 13.27
CA MET A 64 -4.75 3.34 14.07
C MET A 64 -6.07 4.13 13.99
N LYS A 65 -7.00 3.72 13.10
CA LYS A 65 -8.22 4.46 12.75
C LYS A 65 -7.95 5.93 12.41
N LYS A 66 -6.81 6.21 11.77
CA LYS A 66 -6.32 7.57 11.46
C LYS A 66 -5.59 7.59 10.12
N ILE A 67 -5.90 8.59 9.30
CA ILE A 67 -5.21 8.86 8.03
C ILE A 67 -3.88 9.57 8.33
N TYR A 68 -2.79 9.11 7.70
CA TYR A 68 -1.46 9.71 7.86
C TYR A 68 -0.91 10.16 6.51
N ASP A 69 -0.15 11.25 6.49
CA ASP A 69 0.68 11.58 5.33
C ASP A 69 1.92 10.68 5.29
N LYS A 70 2.57 10.54 6.45
CA LYS A 70 3.65 9.60 6.71
C LYS A 70 3.39 8.88 8.02
N ILE A 71 3.56 7.55 7.99
CA ILE A 71 3.41 6.72 9.18
C ILE A 71 4.65 6.93 10.07
N PRO A 72 4.49 7.44 11.31
CA PRO A 72 5.62 7.62 12.21
C PRO A 72 6.16 6.25 12.67
N ALA A 73 7.47 6.20 12.97
CA ALA A 73 8.16 4.97 13.38
C ALA A 73 7.47 4.24 14.54
N SER A 74 6.94 5.00 15.51
CA SER A 74 6.21 4.45 16.66
C SER A 74 4.95 3.69 16.29
N VAL A 75 4.28 4.03 15.18
CA VAL A 75 3.08 3.33 14.72
C VAL A 75 3.41 1.95 14.18
N TRP A 76 4.54 1.80 13.47
CA TRP A 76 4.96 0.48 12.97
C TRP A 76 5.19 -0.52 14.11
N SER A 77 5.71 -0.06 15.25
CA SER A 77 5.90 -0.93 16.42
C SER A 77 4.59 -1.35 17.11
N LEU A 78 3.47 -0.70 16.79
CA LEU A 78 2.16 -0.98 17.39
C LEU A 78 1.31 -1.91 16.51
N ILE A 79 1.67 -2.08 15.24
CA ILE A 79 0.93 -2.95 14.31
C ILE A 79 1.50 -4.36 14.47
N PRO A 80 0.70 -5.34 14.93
CA PRO A 80 1.14 -6.73 14.99
C PRO A 80 1.26 -7.31 13.56
N ASP A 81 2.20 -8.23 13.38
CA ASP A 81 2.50 -8.89 12.10
C ASP A 81 1.28 -9.71 11.59
N ASP A 82 0.53 -10.32 12.51
CA ASP A 82 -0.66 -11.17 12.31
C ASP A 82 -2.01 -10.43 12.22
N ILE A 83 -2.21 -9.51 11.27
CA ILE A 83 -3.57 -8.95 10.96
C ILE A 83 -4.02 -9.28 9.56
#